data_AF-A0A1V3N1N0-F1
#
_entry.id   AF-A0A1V3N1N0-F1
#
_cell.length_a   1.000
_cell.length_b   1.000
_cell.length_c   1.000
_cell.angle_alpha   90.00
_cell.angle_beta   90.00
_cell.angle_gamma   90.00
#
_symmetry.space_group_name_H-M   'P 1'
#
loop_
_entity.id
_entity.type
_entity.pdbx_description
1 polymer ?
#
loop_
_entity_poly.entity_id
_entity_poly.type
_entity_poly.pdbx_seq_one_letter_code
_entity_poly.pdbx_strand_id
1 'polypeptide(L)'
;MSRNWLNSFVDFNDGNIWCYVSAGLDLEDGTTTYFYPIKAQWLNKQHQLINKDGKIYYNGWDMINDQPAMNVTAVAQSKLLEITNAGLYFDGKAFYKDQDGAGMLAPVTWLSKDSKFIQGVYSYQKGISGFFDDGRQLVFSDDTMAMKRTIVHQSSLKDLKLAYAYDGKLLIENKEIPNSADLESMELLGSTVDVIEGCDGGRGQIPVVIEYNYFFRDKNHIYGYHSGDRALTVIEAATPGVVEINNYGQLRELQKKIKN
;
A
#
# COMPACT_ATOMS: atom_id res chain seq x y z
N MET A 1 -13.00 -9.66 -14.50
CA MET A 1 -12.09 -10.76 -14.89
C MET A 1 -10.68 -10.33 -14.52
N SER A 2 -10.00 -11.08 -13.65
CA SER A 2 -8.64 -10.75 -13.19
C SER A 2 -7.64 -10.96 -14.31
N ARG A 3 -7.08 -9.87 -14.86
CA ARG A 3 -5.95 -9.85 -15.81
C ARG A 3 -4.61 -10.24 -15.14
N ASN A 4 -4.61 -11.27 -14.30
CA ASN A 4 -3.42 -11.80 -13.63
C ASN A 4 -3.21 -13.25 -14.03
N TRP A 5 -3.01 -13.48 -15.33
CA TRP A 5 -2.18 -14.60 -15.72
C TRP A 5 -0.75 -14.22 -15.32
N LEU A 6 -0.09 -15.04 -14.52
CA LEU A 6 1.27 -14.82 -14.04
C LEU A 6 2.22 -14.73 -15.23
N ASN A 7 2.44 -13.52 -15.75
CA ASN A 7 3.40 -13.27 -16.82
C ASN A 7 4.77 -13.15 -16.16
N SER A 8 5.46 -14.27 -16.08
CA SER A 8 6.88 -14.25 -15.71
C SER A 8 7.68 -14.00 -16.99
N PHE A 9 8.49 -12.96 -16.96
CA PHE A 9 9.37 -12.62 -18.08
C PHE A 9 10.81 -12.94 -17.73
N VAL A 10 11.57 -13.33 -18.74
CA VAL A 10 13.03 -13.42 -18.65
C VAL A 10 13.62 -12.72 -19.87
N ASP A 11 14.64 -11.92 -19.64
CA ASP A 11 15.43 -11.29 -20.69
C ASP A 11 16.84 -11.87 -20.64
N PHE A 12 17.18 -12.70 -21.63
CA PHE A 12 18.50 -13.30 -21.75
C PHE A 12 19.50 -12.41 -22.49
N ASN A 13 19.10 -11.18 -22.86
CA ASN A 13 19.86 -10.27 -23.72
C ASN A 13 20.21 -10.87 -25.11
N ASP A 14 19.36 -11.77 -25.61
CA ASP A 14 19.49 -12.40 -26.94
C ASP A 14 18.72 -11.64 -28.04
N GLY A 15 18.16 -10.48 -27.69
CA GLY A 15 17.29 -9.67 -28.55
C GLY A 15 15.80 -10.00 -28.43
N ASN A 16 15.42 -10.91 -27.51
CA ASN A 16 14.03 -11.25 -27.21
C ASN A 16 13.71 -11.07 -25.72
N ILE A 17 12.45 -10.76 -25.45
CA ILE A 17 11.83 -10.98 -24.14
C ILE A 17 11.14 -12.33 -24.19
N TRP A 18 11.48 -13.20 -23.25
CA TRP A 18 10.87 -14.51 -23.12
C TRP A 18 9.71 -14.47 -22.12
N CYS A 19 8.55 -14.93 -22.57
CA CYS A 19 7.31 -14.88 -21.78
C CYS A 19 6.91 -16.29 -21.36
N TYR A 20 6.69 -16.49 -20.07
CA TYR A 20 5.98 -17.66 -19.55
C TYR A 20 4.47 -17.43 -19.63
N VAL A 21 3.77 -18.38 -20.26
CA VAL A 21 2.31 -18.40 -20.39
C VAL A 21 1.79 -19.69 -19.76
N SER A 22 1.18 -19.59 -18.59
CA SER A 22 0.71 -20.77 -17.83
C SER A 22 -0.35 -21.59 -18.56
N ALA A 23 -1.15 -20.96 -19.42
CA ALA A 23 -2.15 -21.63 -20.24
C ALA A 23 -1.53 -22.47 -21.38
N GLY A 24 -0.25 -22.28 -21.68
CA GLY A 24 0.38 -22.79 -22.89
C GLY A 24 -0.04 -22.01 -24.14
N LEU A 25 0.73 -22.17 -25.20
CA LEU A 25 0.46 -21.68 -26.55
C LEU A 25 0.59 -22.86 -27.50
N ASP A 26 -0.51 -23.20 -28.18
CA ASP A 26 -0.51 -24.25 -29.18
C ASP A 26 0.17 -23.75 -30.46
N LEU A 27 1.13 -24.53 -30.92
CA LEU A 27 1.92 -24.29 -32.12
C LEU A 27 1.30 -25.00 -33.33
N GLU A 28 1.64 -24.56 -34.53
CA GLU A 28 1.11 -25.13 -35.79
C GLU A 28 1.45 -26.61 -35.97
N ASP A 29 2.51 -27.10 -35.33
CA ASP A 29 2.93 -28.50 -35.35
C ASP A 29 2.16 -29.38 -34.34
N GLY A 30 1.19 -28.81 -33.64
CA GLY A 30 0.36 -29.49 -32.64
C GLY A 30 1.02 -29.66 -31.27
N THR A 31 2.19 -29.05 -31.05
CA THR A 31 2.83 -29.01 -29.73
C THR A 31 2.38 -27.78 -28.94
N THR A 32 2.45 -27.84 -27.61
CA THR A 32 2.15 -26.70 -26.73
C THR A 32 3.46 -26.22 -26.09
N THR A 33 3.77 -24.93 -26.23
CA THR A 33 4.87 -24.29 -25.50
C THR A 33 4.36 -23.39 -24.38
N TYR A 34 5.05 -23.40 -23.25
CA TYR A 34 4.76 -22.53 -22.11
C TYR A 34 5.70 -21.34 -22.03
N PHE A 35 6.76 -21.35 -22.84
CA PHE A 35 7.80 -20.34 -22.81
C PHE A 35 8.11 -19.90 -24.24
N TYR A 36 7.81 -18.64 -24.54
CA TYR A 36 7.77 -18.14 -25.91
C TYR A 36 8.66 -16.91 -26.07
N PRO A 37 9.63 -16.92 -27.00
CA PRO A 37 10.48 -15.78 -27.29
C PRO A 37 9.73 -14.76 -28.13
N ILE A 38 9.87 -13.48 -27.79
CA ILE A 38 9.25 -12.39 -28.53
C ILE A 38 10.28 -11.32 -28.78
N LYS A 39 10.43 -10.93 -30.04
CA LYS A 39 11.25 -9.80 -30.44
C LYS A 39 10.59 -8.51 -29.97
N ALA A 40 10.97 -8.07 -28.78
CA ALA A 40 10.47 -6.89 -28.10
C ALA A 40 11.55 -6.37 -27.15
N GLN A 41 11.32 -5.19 -26.58
CA GLN A 41 12.21 -4.60 -25.60
C GLN A 41 11.42 -4.08 -24.41
N TRP A 42 12.07 -3.98 -23.25
CA TRP A 42 11.49 -3.27 -22.12
C TRP A 42 11.27 -1.80 -22.49
N LEU A 43 10.16 -1.23 -22.04
CA LEU A 43 9.85 0.17 -22.27
C LEU A 43 10.91 1.09 -21.62
N ASN A 44 11.37 0.71 -20.43
CA ASN A 44 12.36 1.40 -19.61
C ASN A 44 13.04 0.41 -18.65
N LYS A 45 13.94 0.92 -17.79
CA LYS A 45 14.78 0.13 -16.88
C LYS A 45 14.02 -0.58 -15.77
N GLN A 46 12.76 -0.23 -15.53
CA GLN A 46 11.91 -0.82 -14.51
C GLN A 46 11.41 -2.21 -14.93
N HIS A 47 11.47 -2.54 -16.23
CA HIS A 47 11.05 -3.85 -16.77
C HIS A 47 9.61 -4.25 -16.39
N GLN A 48 8.71 -3.26 -16.30
CA GLN A 48 7.29 -3.47 -15.97
C GLN A 48 6.37 -3.49 -17.20
N LEU A 49 6.80 -2.85 -18.29
CA LEU A 49 6.04 -2.68 -19.53
C LEU A 49 6.91 -3.03 -20.73
N ILE A 50 6.27 -3.56 -21.77
CA ILE A 50 6.95 -4.06 -22.96
C ILE A 50 6.63 -3.17 -24.15
N ASN A 51 7.62 -2.92 -25.00
CA ASN A 51 7.48 -2.23 -26.27
C ASN A 51 7.76 -3.20 -27.43
N LYS A 52 6.74 -3.41 -28.27
CA LYS A 52 6.81 -4.16 -29.53
C LYS A 52 6.37 -3.24 -30.66
N ASP A 53 7.29 -2.88 -31.54
CA ASP A 53 7.05 -2.01 -32.71
C ASP A 53 6.32 -0.68 -32.38
N GLY A 54 6.68 -0.06 -31.25
CA GLY A 54 6.10 1.21 -30.80
C GLY A 54 4.77 1.07 -30.05
N LYS A 55 4.24 -0.14 -29.90
CA LYS A 55 3.07 -0.46 -29.09
C LYS A 55 3.48 -0.90 -27.69
N ILE A 56 2.76 -0.41 -26.67
CA ILE A 56 3.06 -0.69 -25.25
C ILE A 56 2.10 -1.74 -24.71
N TYR A 57 2.63 -2.74 -24.02
CA TYR A 57 1.88 -3.84 -23.43
C TYR A 57 2.20 -4.00 -21.95
N TYR A 58 1.16 -4.26 -21.14
CA TYR A 58 1.29 -4.61 -19.73
C TYR A 58 1.68 -6.07 -19.51
N ASN A 59 1.31 -6.96 -20.44
CA ASN A 59 1.56 -8.38 -20.28
C ASN A 59 1.91 -9.09 -21.60
N GLY A 60 2.54 -10.26 -21.49
CA GLY A 60 3.02 -11.05 -22.61
C GLY A 60 1.87 -11.69 -23.38
N TRP A 61 0.83 -12.16 -22.69
CA TRP A 61 -0.35 -12.76 -23.33
C TRP A 61 -0.99 -11.83 -24.38
N ASP A 62 -1.28 -10.59 -24.00
CA ASP A 62 -1.88 -9.59 -24.88
C ASP A 62 -0.96 -9.26 -26.05
N MET A 63 0.35 -9.22 -25.82
CA MET A 63 1.34 -8.96 -26.86
C MET A 63 1.53 -10.12 -27.85
N ILE A 64 1.43 -11.38 -27.39
CA ILE A 64 1.56 -12.59 -28.21
C ILE A 64 0.33 -12.76 -29.10
N ASN A 65 -0.86 -12.58 -28.52
CA ASN A 65 -2.13 -12.79 -29.21
C ASN A 65 -2.62 -11.55 -29.96
N ASP A 66 -1.72 -10.57 -30.19
CA ASP A 66 -2.00 -9.28 -30.82
C ASP A 66 -3.30 -8.61 -30.33
N GLN A 67 -3.57 -8.74 -29.02
CA GLN A 67 -4.63 -7.99 -28.37
C GLN A 67 -4.33 -6.48 -28.46
N PRO A 68 -5.35 -5.62 -28.29
CA PRO A 68 -5.13 -4.18 -28.29
C PRO A 68 -4.04 -3.77 -27.30
N ALA A 69 -3.04 -3.05 -27.81
CA ALA A 69 -2.02 -2.43 -26.98
C ALA A 69 -2.64 -1.38 -26.04
N MET A 70 -1.91 -1.00 -25.01
CA MET A 70 -2.34 0.07 -24.12
C MET A 70 -2.54 1.38 -24.90
N ASN A 71 -3.69 2.03 -24.70
CA ASN A 71 -3.94 3.36 -25.23
C ASN A 71 -3.29 4.38 -24.30
N VAL A 72 -2.12 4.85 -24.72
CA VAL A 72 -1.29 5.84 -24.02
C VAL A 72 -1.45 7.26 -24.59
N THR A 73 -2.51 7.53 -25.35
CA THR A 73 -2.69 8.84 -26.03
C THR A 73 -2.74 10.01 -25.05
N ALA A 74 -3.24 9.79 -23.83
CA ALA A 74 -3.27 10.81 -22.78
C ALA A 74 -1.93 10.96 -22.02
N VAL A 75 -0.97 10.05 -22.24
CA VAL A 75 0.31 10.01 -21.53
C VAL A 75 1.30 10.96 -22.16
N ALA A 76 1.83 11.90 -21.39
CA ALA A 76 2.71 12.94 -21.91
C ALA A 76 4.11 12.39 -22.23
N GLN A 77 4.62 11.47 -21.42
CA GLN A 77 5.94 10.87 -21.56
C GLN A 77 5.88 9.33 -21.54
N SER A 78 5.21 8.74 -22.53
CA SER A 78 4.99 7.28 -22.59
C SER A 78 6.24 6.42 -22.43
N LYS A 79 7.43 6.90 -22.84
CA LYS A 79 8.71 6.19 -22.66
C LYS A 79 9.18 6.10 -21.19
N LEU A 80 8.68 6.98 -20.34
CA LEU A 80 8.98 7.02 -18.90
C LEU A 80 7.89 6.35 -18.06
N LEU A 81 6.87 5.78 -18.69
CA LEU A 81 5.73 5.22 -18.00
C LEU A 81 6.14 4.01 -17.14
N GLU A 82 5.83 4.07 -15.86
CA GLU A 82 6.06 3.01 -14.88
C GLU A 82 4.77 2.72 -14.09
N ILE A 83 4.71 1.54 -13.48
CA ILE A 83 3.59 1.13 -12.62
C ILE A 83 4.02 1.34 -11.17
N THR A 84 3.28 2.19 -10.47
CA THR A 84 3.50 2.50 -9.07
C THR A 84 3.06 1.34 -8.18
N ASN A 85 3.57 1.27 -6.95
CA ASN A 85 3.13 0.28 -5.95
C ASN A 85 1.64 0.34 -5.61
N ALA A 86 0.96 1.45 -5.94
CA ALA A 86 -0.48 1.62 -5.79
C ALA A 86 -1.29 1.05 -6.97
N GLY A 87 -0.63 0.62 -8.05
CA GLY A 87 -1.29 0.18 -9.29
C GLY A 87 -1.66 1.30 -10.26
N LEU A 88 -1.32 2.57 -9.95
CA LEU A 88 -1.39 3.66 -10.93
C LEU A 88 -0.18 3.65 -11.85
N TYR A 89 -0.32 4.23 -13.04
CA TYR A 89 0.79 4.49 -13.94
C TYR A 89 1.32 5.92 -13.74
N PHE A 90 2.63 6.11 -13.83
CA PHE A 90 3.27 7.42 -13.68
C PHE A 90 4.31 7.62 -14.77
N ASP A 91 4.34 8.81 -15.38
CA ASP A 91 5.28 9.11 -16.48
C ASP A 91 6.35 10.14 -16.12
N GLY A 92 6.51 10.46 -14.82
CA GLY A 92 7.36 11.53 -14.34
C GLY A 92 6.69 12.90 -14.27
N LYS A 93 5.49 13.06 -14.85
CA LYS A 93 4.72 14.33 -14.84
C LYS A 93 3.32 14.18 -14.27
N ALA A 94 2.64 13.09 -14.56
CA ALA A 94 1.27 12.86 -14.13
C ALA A 94 1.02 11.39 -13.82
N PHE A 95 0.01 11.18 -12.98
CA PHE A 95 -0.53 9.86 -12.67
C PHE A 95 -1.65 9.52 -13.67
N TYR A 96 -1.79 8.23 -13.96
CA TYR A 96 -2.82 7.69 -14.84
C TYR A 96 -3.40 6.41 -14.26
N LYS A 97 -4.66 6.13 -14.58
CA LYS A 97 -5.32 4.87 -14.25
C LYS A 97 -5.85 4.19 -15.51
N ASP A 98 -5.85 2.86 -15.50
CA ASP A 98 -6.51 2.07 -16.53
C ASP A 98 -8.03 2.13 -16.33
N GLN A 99 -8.76 2.54 -17.35
CA GLN A 99 -10.22 2.55 -17.34
C GLN A 99 -10.75 1.14 -17.54
N ASP A 100 -11.47 0.63 -16.53
CA ASP A 100 -12.19 -0.66 -16.55
C ASP A 100 -11.35 -1.87 -16.95
N GLY A 101 -10.03 -1.78 -16.77
CA GLY A 101 -9.11 -2.81 -17.23
C GLY A 101 -9.24 -3.01 -18.74
N ALA A 102 -9.34 -1.94 -19.53
CA ALA A 102 -9.37 -1.98 -20.99
C ALA A 102 -7.99 -1.70 -21.61
N GLY A 103 -6.99 -1.33 -20.79
CA GLY A 103 -5.71 -0.80 -21.25
C GLY A 103 -5.79 0.67 -21.68
N MET A 104 -6.86 1.39 -21.32
CA MET A 104 -7.04 2.80 -21.68
C MET A 104 -6.62 3.69 -20.53
N LEU A 105 -5.49 4.39 -20.67
CA LEU A 105 -4.97 5.23 -19.61
C LEU A 105 -5.60 6.62 -19.62
N ALA A 106 -6.23 6.96 -18.49
CA ALA A 106 -6.80 8.28 -18.25
C ALA A 106 -6.04 9.01 -17.12
N PRO A 107 -5.85 10.34 -17.23
CA PRO A 107 -5.13 11.10 -16.23
C PRO A 107 -5.86 11.12 -14.89
N VAL A 108 -5.09 11.05 -13.81
CA VAL A 108 -5.53 11.19 -12.43
C VAL A 108 -5.31 12.64 -12.01
N THR A 109 -6.39 13.41 -11.88
CA THR A 109 -6.35 14.86 -11.64
C THR A 109 -6.28 15.25 -10.16
N TRP A 110 -6.49 14.30 -9.25
CA TRP A 110 -6.51 14.51 -7.80
C TRP A 110 -5.16 14.20 -7.12
N LEU A 111 -4.15 13.76 -7.88
CA LEU A 111 -2.77 13.60 -7.40
C LEU A 111 -1.87 14.68 -7.99
N SER A 112 -0.96 15.18 -7.16
CA SER A 112 0.17 15.97 -7.62
C SER A 112 1.25 15.05 -8.17
N LYS A 113 2.09 15.55 -9.08
CA LYS A 113 3.30 14.83 -9.54
C LYS A 113 4.25 14.45 -8.41
N ASP A 114 4.20 15.19 -7.29
CA ASP A 114 5.09 15.02 -6.15
C ASP A 114 4.53 14.00 -5.13
N SER A 115 3.33 13.47 -5.38
CA SER A 115 2.68 12.47 -4.53
C SER A 115 3.47 11.18 -4.46
N LYS A 116 3.70 10.68 -3.24
CA LYS A 116 4.35 9.39 -2.97
C LYS A 116 3.36 8.45 -2.33
N PHE A 117 3.31 7.21 -2.82
CA PHE A 117 2.47 6.19 -2.22
C PHE A 117 3.11 5.66 -0.93
N ILE A 118 2.33 5.65 0.14
CA ILE A 118 2.64 5.06 1.43
C ILE A 118 1.78 3.82 1.59
N GLN A 119 2.43 2.67 1.78
CA GLN A 119 1.76 1.39 1.92
C GLN A 119 0.89 1.40 3.18
N GLY A 120 -0.30 0.80 3.07
CA GLY A 120 -1.19 0.64 4.21
C GLY A 120 -0.56 -0.20 5.32
N VAL A 121 -0.94 0.10 6.56
CA VAL A 121 -0.59 -0.71 7.72
C VAL A 121 -1.64 -1.78 7.88
N TYR A 122 -1.25 -3.04 7.74
CA TYR A 122 -2.14 -4.16 8.00
C TYR A 122 -2.30 -4.39 9.49
N SER A 123 -3.54 -4.38 9.95
CA SER A 123 -3.96 -4.81 11.28
C SER A 123 -5.36 -5.38 11.16
N TYR A 124 -5.63 -6.53 11.79
CA TYR A 124 -6.93 -7.19 11.67
C TYR A 124 -8.02 -6.21 12.16
N GLN A 125 -8.97 -5.86 11.29
CA GLN A 125 -10.06 -4.88 11.48
C GLN A 125 -9.65 -3.41 11.74
N LYS A 126 -8.38 -3.14 12.10
CA LYS A 126 -7.92 -1.82 12.59
C LYS A 126 -6.73 -1.24 11.80
N GLY A 127 -6.54 -1.67 10.56
CA GLY A 127 -5.46 -1.17 9.69
C GLY A 127 -5.62 0.30 9.29
N ILE A 128 -4.55 0.84 8.71
CA ILE A 128 -4.55 2.13 8.01
C ILE A 128 -4.50 1.81 6.51
N SER A 129 -5.46 2.32 5.74
CA SER A 129 -5.44 2.15 4.28
C SER A 129 -4.19 2.81 3.67
N GLY A 130 -3.69 2.29 2.55
CA GLY A 130 -2.63 2.99 1.80
C GLY A 130 -3.12 4.36 1.34
N PHE A 131 -2.19 5.31 1.23
CA PHE A 131 -2.49 6.69 0.82
C PHE A 131 -1.33 7.31 0.06
N PHE A 132 -1.61 8.40 -0.64
CA PHE A 132 -0.60 9.23 -1.28
C PHE A 132 -0.33 10.46 -0.43
N ASP A 133 0.94 10.82 -0.26
CA ASP A 133 1.36 12.06 0.41
C ASP A 133 2.18 12.93 -0.55
N ASP A 134 1.77 14.17 -0.75
CA ASP A 134 2.50 15.19 -1.54
C ASP A 134 3.22 16.25 -0.68
N GLY A 135 3.26 16.06 0.64
CA GLY A 135 3.81 16.98 1.62
C GLY A 135 2.82 18.06 2.08
N ARG A 136 1.59 18.09 1.54
CA ARG A 136 0.52 19.01 1.93
C ARG A 136 -0.79 18.29 2.22
N GLN A 137 -1.01 17.13 1.60
CA GLN A 137 -2.20 16.36 1.82
C GLN A 137 -1.96 14.85 1.69
N LEU A 138 -2.70 14.11 2.51
CA LEU A 138 -2.85 12.67 2.41
C LEU A 138 -4.10 12.37 1.59
N VAL A 139 -3.96 11.64 0.49
CA VAL A 139 -5.07 11.25 -0.38
C VAL A 139 -5.26 9.74 -0.32
N PHE A 140 -6.43 9.32 0.14
CA PHE A 140 -6.85 7.93 0.22
C PHE A 140 -7.71 7.61 -1.00
N SER A 141 -7.40 6.51 -1.68
CA SER A 141 -8.22 5.97 -2.77
C SER A 141 -9.02 4.75 -2.32
N ASP A 142 -10.06 4.41 -3.09
CA ASP A 142 -10.72 3.12 -3.00
C ASP A 142 -10.09 2.08 -3.94
N ASP A 143 -10.66 0.87 -3.97
CA ASP A 143 -10.19 -0.25 -4.79
C ASP A 143 -10.32 0.02 -6.31
N THR A 144 -11.09 1.03 -6.71
CA THR A 144 -11.24 1.47 -8.10
C THR A 144 -10.24 2.58 -8.49
N MET A 145 -9.34 2.91 -7.57
CA MET A 145 -8.43 4.05 -7.70
C MET A 145 -9.19 5.37 -7.93
N ALA A 146 -10.31 5.55 -7.23
CA ALA A 146 -10.99 6.82 -7.10
C ALA A 146 -10.67 7.46 -5.76
N MET A 147 -10.54 8.79 -5.73
CA MET A 147 -10.31 9.54 -4.49
C MET A 147 -11.50 9.36 -3.55
N LYS A 148 -11.23 8.97 -2.30
CA LYS A 148 -12.23 8.70 -1.26
C LYS A 148 -12.18 9.69 -0.10
N ARG A 149 -10.97 10.04 0.35
CA ARG A 149 -10.75 10.95 1.49
C ARG A 149 -9.47 11.71 1.28
N THR A 150 -9.46 12.97 1.71
CA THR A 150 -8.26 13.80 1.77
C THR A 150 -8.08 14.35 3.18
N ILE A 151 -6.84 14.44 3.64
CA ILE A 151 -6.45 15.08 4.88
C ILE A 151 -5.38 16.11 4.56
N VAL A 152 -5.59 17.38 4.91
CA VAL A 152 -4.58 18.42 4.74
C VAL A 152 -3.65 18.44 5.95
N HIS A 153 -2.35 18.58 5.72
CA HIS A 153 -1.33 18.76 6.75
C HIS A 153 -0.24 19.76 6.32
N GLN A 154 0.53 20.25 7.29
CA GLN A 154 1.56 21.27 7.10
C GLN A 154 2.97 20.78 7.43
N SER A 155 3.08 19.86 8.38
CA SER A 155 4.35 19.24 8.78
C SER A 155 4.59 17.90 8.08
N SER A 156 5.84 17.45 8.10
CA SER A 156 6.21 16.11 7.62
C SER A 156 5.56 15.03 8.48
N LEU A 157 5.11 13.96 7.83
CA LEU A 157 4.62 12.77 8.53
C LEU A 157 5.76 12.05 9.26
N LYS A 158 5.56 11.78 10.55
CA LYS A 158 6.41 10.85 11.30
C LYS A 158 5.79 9.46 11.29
N ASP A 159 6.48 8.51 10.67
CA ASP A 159 6.12 7.08 10.66
C ASP A 159 6.40 6.44 12.03
N LEU A 160 5.34 6.04 12.73
CA LEU A 160 5.38 5.30 14.00
C LEU A 160 5.04 3.81 13.81
N LYS A 161 5.19 3.27 12.60
CA LYS A 161 4.89 1.89 12.16
C LYS A 161 3.42 1.50 12.13
N LEU A 162 2.71 1.72 13.24
CA LEU A 162 1.27 1.44 13.36
C LEU A 162 0.41 2.71 13.31
N ALA A 163 1.04 3.88 13.27
CA ALA A 163 0.40 5.17 13.23
C ALA A 163 1.30 6.20 12.53
N TYR A 164 0.73 7.34 12.15
CA TYR A 164 1.47 8.48 11.61
C TYR A 164 1.18 9.72 12.44
N ALA A 165 2.21 10.46 12.85
CA ALA A 165 2.06 11.68 13.63
C ALA A 165 2.44 12.93 12.82
N TYR A 166 1.63 13.98 12.91
CA TYR A 166 1.81 15.25 12.19
C TYR A 166 0.87 16.32 12.78
N ASP A 167 1.22 17.60 12.71
CA ASP A 167 0.35 18.73 13.07
C ASP A 167 -0.39 18.61 14.43
N GLY A 168 0.26 18.03 15.44
CA GLY A 168 -0.39 17.78 16.74
C GLY A 168 -1.52 16.74 16.69
N LYS A 169 -1.51 15.88 15.68
CA LYS A 169 -2.45 14.77 15.47
C LYS A 169 -1.73 13.44 15.32
N LEU A 170 -2.49 12.37 15.50
CA LEU A 170 -2.10 11.00 15.23
C LEU A 170 -3.14 10.36 14.29
N LEU A 171 -2.70 9.86 13.15
CA LEU A 171 -3.46 8.97 12.28
C LEU A 171 -3.25 7.53 12.72
N ILE A 172 -4.26 6.92 13.32
CA ILE A 172 -4.25 5.57 13.87
C ILE A 172 -5.62 4.90 13.61
N GLU A 173 -5.63 3.61 13.28
CA GLU A 173 -6.86 2.89 12.88
C GLU A 173 -7.69 3.61 11.79
N ASN A 174 -6.99 4.25 10.84
CA ASN A 174 -7.57 5.05 9.77
C ASN A 174 -8.35 6.30 10.25
N LYS A 175 -8.10 6.80 11.48
CA LYS A 175 -8.74 7.98 12.07
C LYS A 175 -7.71 8.99 12.56
N GLU A 176 -8.05 10.27 12.49
CA GLU A 176 -7.27 11.34 13.12
C GLU A 176 -7.75 11.57 14.55
N ILE A 177 -6.83 11.52 15.50
CA ILE A 177 -7.05 11.92 16.89
C ILE A 177 -6.05 13.02 17.29
N PRO A 178 -6.35 13.83 18.32
CA PRO A 178 -5.35 14.74 18.90
C PRO A 178 -4.14 13.97 19.45
N ASN A 179 -2.94 14.52 19.24
CA ASN A 179 -1.70 13.98 19.78
C ASN A 179 -1.12 14.92 20.84
N SER A 180 -1.08 14.45 22.08
CA SER A 180 -0.52 15.17 23.23
C SER A 180 0.95 14.87 23.49
N ALA A 181 1.58 13.98 22.71
CA ALA A 181 2.99 13.63 22.84
C ALA A 181 3.91 14.62 22.10
N ASP A 182 5.15 14.73 22.57
CA ASP A 182 6.23 15.43 21.90
C ASP A 182 6.57 14.72 20.58
N LEU A 183 6.15 15.34 19.46
CA LEU A 183 6.24 14.74 18.13
C LEU A 183 7.65 14.29 17.76
N GLU A 184 8.67 15.07 18.11
CA GLU A 184 10.07 14.80 17.73
C GLU A 184 10.63 13.56 18.41
N SER A 185 10.34 13.34 19.70
CA SER A 185 10.81 12.19 20.47
C SER A 185 9.85 11.00 20.50
N MET A 186 8.61 11.18 20.01
CA MET A 186 7.59 10.12 20.04
C MET A 186 8.01 8.85 19.28
N GLU A 187 7.82 7.68 19.88
CA GLU A 187 8.03 6.39 19.23
C GLU A 187 7.01 5.33 19.71
N LEU A 188 6.81 4.29 18.90
CA LEU A 188 5.95 3.16 19.24
C LEU A 188 6.73 2.19 20.15
N LEU A 189 6.20 1.90 21.34
CA LEU A 189 6.69 0.83 22.20
C LEU A 189 6.14 -0.54 21.79
N GLY A 190 4.94 -0.60 21.24
CA GLY A 190 4.31 -1.82 20.75
C GLY A 190 2.82 -1.83 20.99
N SER A 191 2.19 -2.99 20.83
CA SER A 191 0.76 -3.16 21.09
C SER A 191 0.44 -4.51 21.73
N THR A 192 -0.67 -4.57 22.44
CA THR A 192 -1.32 -5.80 22.88
C THR A 192 -2.70 -5.91 22.24
N VAL A 193 -3.25 -7.13 22.20
CA VAL A 193 -4.58 -7.41 21.66
C VAL A 193 -5.41 -8.07 22.73
N ASP A 194 -6.63 -7.57 22.92
CA ASP A 194 -7.67 -8.23 23.69
C ASP A 194 -8.68 -8.86 22.71
N VAL A 195 -8.99 -10.13 22.89
CA VAL A 195 -10.05 -10.82 22.16
C VAL A 195 -11.34 -10.65 22.93
N ILE A 196 -12.29 -9.91 22.37
CA ILE A 196 -13.58 -9.62 23.00
C ILE A 196 -14.55 -10.76 22.71
N GLU A 197 -14.60 -11.21 21.45
CA GLU A 197 -15.37 -12.37 21.02
C GLU A 197 -14.52 -13.27 20.12
N GLY A 198 -14.42 -14.55 20.48
CA GLY A 198 -13.70 -15.55 19.69
C GLY A 198 -14.56 -16.15 18.58
N CYS A 199 -13.92 -16.78 17.59
CA CYS A 199 -14.63 -17.58 16.59
C CYS A 199 -14.95 -18.98 17.15
N ASP A 200 -16.16 -19.48 16.91
CA ASP A 200 -16.59 -20.83 17.31
C ASP A 200 -16.12 -21.94 16.35
N GLY A 201 -15.46 -21.58 15.23
CA GLY A 201 -14.97 -22.52 14.22
C GLY A 201 -16.06 -23.25 13.43
N GLY A 202 -17.34 -22.85 13.57
CA GLY A 202 -18.50 -23.51 12.96
C GLY A 202 -18.92 -22.95 11.58
N ARG A 203 -19.91 -23.60 10.95
CA ARG A 203 -20.50 -23.24 9.63
C ARG A 203 -21.34 -21.95 9.63
N GLY A 204 -21.20 -21.09 10.66
CA GLY A 204 -21.93 -19.83 10.83
C GLY A 204 -21.03 -18.73 11.39
N GLN A 205 -19.85 -18.55 10.79
CA GLN A 205 -18.74 -17.70 11.26
C GLN A 205 -19.19 -16.37 11.89
N ILE A 206 -19.23 -16.33 13.22
CA ILE A 206 -19.25 -15.07 13.97
C ILE A 206 -17.86 -14.44 13.80
N PRO A 207 -17.75 -13.18 13.36
CA PRO A 207 -16.47 -12.53 13.20
C PRO A 207 -15.77 -12.43 14.56
N VAL A 208 -14.47 -12.70 14.60
CA VAL A 208 -13.65 -12.44 15.79
C VAL A 208 -13.70 -10.94 16.06
N VAL A 209 -14.04 -10.54 17.28
CA VAL A 209 -13.98 -9.13 17.70
C VAL A 209 -12.75 -8.95 18.55
N ILE A 210 -11.86 -8.05 18.12
CA ILE A 210 -10.64 -7.72 18.85
C ILE A 210 -10.51 -6.21 19.07
N GLU A 211 -9.81 -5.86 20.13
CA GLU A 211 -9.39 -4.49 20.43
C GLU A 211 -7.88 -4.47 20.68
N TYR A 212 -7.23 -3.41 20.22
CA TYR A 212 -5.81 -3.19 20.40
C TYR A 212 -5.58 -2.18 21.50
N ASN A 213 -4.49 -2.37 22.23
CA ASN A 213 -3.94 -1.37 23.14
C ASN A 213 -2.55 -1.03 22.62
N TYR A 214 -2.38 0.18 22.10
CA TYR A 214 -1.12 0.68 21.55
C TYR A 214 -0.42 1.51 22.61
N PHE A 215 0.90 1.38 22.67
CA PHE A 215 1.72 2.09 23.62
C PHE A 215 2.76 2.91 22.88
N PHE A 216 2.79 4.19 23.20
CA PHE A 216 3.78 5.12 22.68
C PHE A 216 4.58 5.68 23.85
N ARG A 217 5.80 6.13 23.59
CA ARG A 217 6.51 7.00 24.53
C ARG A 217 7.03 8.23 23.81
N ASP A 218 7.23 9.28 24.57
CA ASP A 218 8.09 10.38 24.19
C ASP A 218 9.18 10.58 25.26
N LYS A 219 9.94 11.67 25.18
CA LYS A 219 11.00 11.97 26.15
C LYS A 219 10.48 12.18 27.59
N ASN A 220 9.20 12.47 27.77
CA ASN A 220 8.60 12.82 29.05
C ASN A 220 7.74 11.68 29.61
N HIS A 221 6.82 11.13 28.81
CA HIS A 221 5.75 10.25 29.27
C HIS A 221 5.59 9.00 28.40
N ILE A 222 4.87 8.02 28.96
CA ILE A 222 4.31 6.89 28.21
C ILE A 222 2.81 7.14 28.01
N TYR A 223 2.32 6.80 26.82
CA TYR A 223 0.95 7.00 26.39
C TYR A 223 0.32 5.67 26.01
N GLY A 224 -0.95 5.49 26.36
CA GLY A 224 -1.81 4.42 25.90
C GLY A 224 -2.86 4.92 24.91
N TYR A 225 -3.19 4.10 23.93
CA TYR A 225 -4.35 4.26 23.08
C TYR A 225 -5.10 2.94 23.01
N HIS A 226 -6.36 2.91 23.43
CA HIS A 226 -7.22 1.77 23.21
C HIS A 226 -8.03 1.96 21.92
N SER A 227 -8.27 0.89 21.17
CA SER A 227 -8.97 0.92 19.89
C SER A 227 -10.26 1.74 19.95
N GLY A 228 -10.37 2.77 19.10
CA GLY A 228 -11.56 3.61 19.04
C GLY A 228 -11.60 4.77 20.04
N ASP A 229 -10.59 4.89 20.91
CA ASP A 229 -10.45 6.06 21.78
C ASP A 229 -10.35 7.36 20.97
N ARG A 230 -10.71 8.47 21.63
CA ARG A 230 -10.70 9.81 21.02
C ARG A 230 -9.36 10.54 21.15
N ALA A 231 -8.47 10.09 22.05
CA ALA A 231 -7.18 10.71 22.33
C ALA A 231 -6.24 9.70 23.01
N LEU A 232 -4.96 10.06 23.12
CA LEU A 232 -3.99 9.31 23.93
C LEU A 232 -4.21 9.57 25.43
N THR A 233 -3.99 8.54 26.25
CA THR A 233 -4.02 8.61 27.71
C THR A 233 -2.60 8.54 28.27
N VAL A 234 -2.20 9.51 29.09
CA VAL A 234 -0.89 9.50 29.77
C VAL A 234 -0.89 8.44 30.88
N ILE A 235 0.18 7.65 30.96
CA ILE A 235 0.39 6.64 32.00
C ILE A 235 1.38 7.20 33.03
N GLU A 236 0.87 7.97 33.99
CA GLU A 236 1.67 8.73 34.99
C GLU A 236 2.67 7.86 35.77
N ALA A 237 2.31 6.61 36.07
CA ALA A 237 3.11 5.70 36.89
C ALA A 237 4.19 4.95 36.10
N ALA A 238 4.67 5.48 34.97
CA ALA A 238 5.65 4.82 34.12
C ALA A 238 6.76 5.76 33.63
N THR A 239 8.01 5.30 33.72
CA THR A 239 9.19 6.05 33.27
C THR A 239 9.55 5.63 31.84
N PRO A 240 9.61 6.57 30.86
CA PRO A 240 9.81 6.23 29.44
C PRO A 240 11.04 5.37 29.13
N GLY A 241 12.17 5.64 29.81
CA GLY A 241 13.44 4.96 29.56
C GLY A 241 13.54 3.53 30.11
N VAL A 242 12.55 3.06 30.87
CA VAL A 242 12.57 1.72 31.51
C VAL A 242 11.83 0.67 30.67
N VAL A 243 10.88 1.09 29.84
CA VAL A 243 10.08 0.17 29.04
C VAL A 243 10.79 -0.16 27.74
N GLU A 244 11.01 -1.45 27.51
CA GLU A 244 11.63 -1.97 26.30
C GLU A 244 10.60 -2.09 25.17
N ILE A 245 11.03 -1.76 23.95
CA ILE A 245 10.20 -1.90 22.75
C ILE A 245 9.83 -3.38 22.57
N ASN A 246 8.55 -3.64 22.33
CA ASN A 246 7.92 -4.94 22.11
C ASN A 246 8.04 -5.94 23.29
N ASN A 247 8.37 -5.48 24.50
CA ASN A 247 8.34 -6.33 25.69
C ASN A 247 6.90 -6.55 26.16
N TYR A 248 6.28 -7.63 25.66
CA TYR A 248 4.87 -7.95 25.89
C TYR A 248 4.47 -7.94 27.38
N GLY A 249 5.33 -8.46 28.27
CA GLY A 249 5.07 -8.48 29.71
C GLY A 249 4.94 -7.06 30.29
N GLN A 250 5.87 -6.16 29.94
CA GLN A 250 5.82 -4.76 30.35
C GLN A 250 4.62 -4.03 29.75
N LEU A 251 4.28 -4.27 28.48
CA LEU A 251 3.11 -3.67 27.84
C LEU A 251 1.80 -4.09 28.53
N ARG A 252 1.67 -5.34 28.97
CA ARG A 252 0.50 -5.80 29.75
C ARG A 252 0.42 -5.13 31.12
N GLU A 253 1.56 -4.86 31.78
CA GLU A 253 1.55 -4.09 33.03
C GLU A 253 1.16 -2.63 32.82
N LEU A 254 1.59 -2.01 31.71
CA LEU A 254 1.12 -0.67 31.33
C LEU A 254 -0.38 -0.64 31.09
N GLN A 255 -0.93 -1.66 30.40
CA GLN A 255 -2.36 -1.77 30.12
C GLN A 255 -3.21 -1.74 31.40
N LYS A 256 -2.76 -2.40 32.47
CA LYS A 256 -3.46 -2.42 33.76
C LYS A 256 -3.51 -1.03 34.41
N LYS A 257 -2.53 -0.18 34.14
CA LYS A 257 -2.44 1.19 34.69
C LYS A 257 -3.34 2.20 33.98
N ILE A 258 -3.81 1.90 32.76
CA ILE A 258 -4.75 2.75 32.01
C ILE A 258 -6.19 2.57 32.53
N LYS A 259 -6.51 1.39 33.06
CA LYS A 259 -7.87 1.01 33.50
C LYS A 259 -8.20 1.41 34.95
N ASN A 260 -7.25 2.01 35.68
CA ASN A 260 -7.41 2.50 37.05
C ASN A 260 -7.32 4.03 37.07
#